data_AF-A0A0N4YR56-F1
#
_entry.id   AF-A0A0N4YR56-F1
#
_cell.length_a   1.000
_cell.length_b   1.000
_cell.length_c   1.000
_cell.angle_alpha   90.00
_cell.angle_beta   90.00
_cell.angle_gamma   90.00
#
_symmetry.space_group_name_H-M   'P 1'
#
loop_
_entity.id
_entity.type
_entity.pdbx_description
1 polymer ?
#
loop_
_entity_poly.entity_id
_entity_poly.type
_entity_poly.pdbx_seq_one_letter_code
_entity_poly.pdbx_strand_id
1 'polypeptide(L)'
;MATETRALMCLNCQKKVNVEVKINRDKKSLESDHLQSAAGRSCSLLDLICDAEVPSDAPICKECSDQLLVDMDQQLKLLEDDCAAYRQLIDFLKEKHSNADIASYKQTLRNLKDEERALKAQYDQLCQEEAHLDAELIEKKAALEEKTEEEASRWRQFRDNHRRLLDLDEKTRNCDAELRYASEQHRRLSNTNALELVFNIWVDPADGIIGEINGFRLGRLPDRLVDWPEINAAWGQLVLLLDVR
;
A
#
# COMPACT_ATOMS: atom_id res chain seq x y z
N MET A 1 85.25 30.85 -27.63
CA MET A 1 83.86 30.34 -27.58
C MET A 1 83.88 29.00 -28.28
N ALA A 2 83.59 27.89 -27.57
CA ALA A 2 83.59 26.56 -28.17
C ALA A 2 82.17 26.23 -28.63
N THR A 3 81.97 26.06 -29.93
CA THR A 3 80.74 25.56 -30.54
C THR A 3 80.84 24.04 -30.61
N GLU A 4 79.97 23.33 -29.90
CA GLU A 4 79.91 21.87 -29.93
C GLU A 4 78.77 21.45 -30.88
N THR A 5 79.10 20.78 -31.98
CA THR A 5 78.10 20.19 -32.89
C THR A 5 77.62 18.87 -32.31
N ARG A 6 76.37 18.79 -31.86
CA ARG A 6 75.76 17.54 -31.39
C ARG A 6 74.84 16.97 -32.47
N ALA A 7 75.05 15.70 -32.81
CA ALA A 7 74.16 14.97 -33.70
C ALA A 7 72.99 14.42 -32.87
N LEU A 8 71.83 15.06 -33.00
CA LEU A 8 70.59 14.66 -32.34
C LEU A 8 69.63 14.10 -33.39
N MET A 9 68.66 13.29 -32.97
CA MET A 9 67.68 12.68 -33.89
C MET A 9 66.45 13.58 -33.98
N CYS A 10 65.95 13.83 -35.20
CA CYS A 10 64.68 14.53 -35.39
C CYS A 10 63.55 13.74 -34.74
N LEU A 11 62.73 14.41 -33.92
CA LEU A 11 61.61 13.77 -33.23
C LEU A 11 60.56 13.18 -34.20
N ASN A 12 60.34 13.81 -35.35
CA ASN A 12 59.30 13.42 -36.31
C ASN A 12 59.77 12.34 -37.30
N CYS A 13 60.94 12.53 -37.93
CA CYS A 13 61.42 11.65 -39.01
C CYS A 13 62.63 10.77 -38.64
N GLN A 14 63.15 10.88 -37.41
CA GLN A 14 64.31 10.14 -36.92
C GLN A 14 65.59 10.29 -37.78
N LYS A 15 65.67 11.30 -38.65
CA LYS A 15 66.91 11.63 -39.38
C LYS A 15 67.89 12.35 -38.44
N LYS A 16 69.20 12.16 -38.67
CA LYS A 16 70.26 12.86 -37.93
C LYS A 16 70.23 14.35 -38.25
N VAL A 17 70.13 15.17 -37.21
CA VAL A 17 70.17 16.64 -37.26
C VAL A 17 71.40 17.11 -36.49
N ASN A 18 72.25 17.90 -37.15
CA ASN A 18 73.40 18.53 -36.50
C ASN A 18 72.95 19.87 -35.92
N VAL A 19 72.91 19.97 -34.59
CA VAL A 19 72.53 21.20 -33.89
C VAL A 19 73.78 21.84 -33.28
N GLU A 20 73.99 23.12 -33.56
CA GLU A 20 75.05 23.93 -32.94
C GLU A 20 74.56 24.50 -31.61
N VAL A 21 75.06 23.97 -30.49
CA VAL A 21 74.66 24.44 -29.16
C VAL A 21 75.71 25.42 -28.62
N LYS A 22 75.28 26.64 -28.29
CA LYS A 22 76.11 27.62 -27.55
C LYS A 22 75.93 27.40 -26.05
N ILE A 23 76.92 26.84 -25.37
CA ILE A 23 76.89 26.61 -23.92
C ILE A 23 77.28 27.92 -23.20
N ASN A 24 76.37 28.50 -22.42
CA ASN A 24 76.67 29.57 -21.47
C ASN A 24 76.99 28.94 -20.11
N ARG A 25 78.16 29.26 -19.51
CA ARG A 25 78.74 28.51 -18.38
C ARG A 25 78.09 28.71 -17.00
N ASP A 26 77.08 29.57 -16.88
CA ASP A 26 76.44 29.86 -15.59
C ASP A 26 74.94 29.54 -15.60
N LYS A 27 74.59 28.25 -15.43
CA LYS A 27 73.36 27.81 -14.77
C LYS A 27 73.42 26.29 -14.51
N LYS A 28 73.17 25.95 -13.24
CA LYS A 28 73.12 24.57 -12.70
C LYS A 28 72.12 23.71 -13.47
N SER A 29 72.51 22.45 -13.62
CA SER A 29 71.77 21.28 -14.08
C SER A 29 70.45 21.05 -13.34
N LEU A 30 69.34 21.18 -14.05
CA LEU A 30 68.02 20.59 -13.91
C LEU A 30 67.37 20.94 -15.26
N GLU A 31 67.03 20.07 -16.20
CA GLU A 31 66.44 18.73 -16.15
C GLU A 31 66.94 17.95 -17.39
N SER A 32 67.40 16.70 -17.25
CA SER A 32 67.89 15.89 -18.37
C SER A 32 67.17 14.54 -18.55
N ASP A 33 66.09 14.30 -17.80
CA ASP A 33 65.55 12.93 -17.68
C ASP A 33 64.25 12.68 -18.46
N HIS A 34 63.73 13.65 -19.21
CA HIS A 34 62.52 13.45 -20.03
C HIS A 34 62.77 13.08 -21.51
N LEU A 35 64.02 13.18 -22.00
CA LEU A 35 64.34 12.88 -23.41
C LEU A 35 64.40 11.38 -23.76
N GLN A 36 64.38 10.47 -22.78
CA GLN A 36 64.42 9.03 -23.04
C GLN A 36 63.04 8.40 -23.31
N SER A 37 61.94 9.10 -23.00
CA SER A 37 60.59 8.50 -23.10
C SER A 37 59.97 8.55 -24.50
N ALA A 38 60.59 9.22 -25.48
CA ALA A 38 60.03 9.37 -26.84
C ALA A 38 60.85 8.65 -27.94
N ALA A 39 61.87 7.87 -27.55
CA ALA A 39 62.67 7.12 -28.51
C ALA A 39 61.87 5.90 -29.01
N GLY A 40 61.30 6.00 -30.22
CA GLY A 40 60.75 4.86 -30.96
C GLY A 40 59.29 4.95 -31.40
N ARG A 41 58.60 6.08 -31.19
CA ARG A 41 57.23 6.29 -31.71
C ARG A 41 57.22 7.47 -32.68
N SER A 42 56.83 7.24 -33.93
CA SER A 42 56.46 8.32 -34.85
C SER A 42 55.10 8.86 -34.41
N CYS A 43 55.09 9.97 -33.67
CA CYS A 43 53.87 10.68 -33.34
C CYS A 43 53.65 11.79 -34.37
N SER A 44 52.40 12.01 -34.79
CA SER A 44 52.04 13.21 -35.56
C SER A 44 52.50 14.43 -34.76
N LEU A 45 53.43 15.19 -35.32
CA LEU A 45 54.03 16.33 -34.62
C LEU A 45 52.98 17.41 -34.30
N LEU A 46 51.88 17.43 -35.07
CA LEU A 46 50.69 18.26 -34.83
C LEU A 46 49.98 17.89 -33.52
N ASP A 47 49.65 16.61 -33.34
CA ASP A 47 48.93 16.12 -32.16
C ASP A 47 49.76 16.30 -30.88
N LEU A 48 51.08 16.12 -31.02
CA LEU A 48 52.04 16.25 -29.95
C LEU A 48 52.19 17.71 -29.43
N ILE A 49 52.01 18.71 -30.30
CA ILE A 49 52.03 20.13 -29.92
C ILE A 49 50.70 20.55 -29.28
N CYS A 50 49.58 20.00 -29.76
CA CYS A 50 48.25 20.28 -29.22
C CYS A 50 48.06 19.77 -27.78
N ASP A 51 48.75 18.69 -27.39
CA ASP A 51 48.62 18.06 -26.07
C ASP A 51 49.44 18.72 -24.94
N ALA A 52 50.14 19.85 -25.19
CA ALA A 52 50.83 20.71 -24.21
C ALA A 52 51.87 20.07 -23.25
N GLU A 53 52.06 18.75 -23.27
CA GLU A 53 52.94 18.01 -22.35
C GLU A 53 54.37 17.76 -22.89
N VAL A 54 54.74 18.33 -24.04
CA VAL A 54 56.07 18.08 -24.63
C VAL A 54 57.08 19.18 -24.29
N PRO A 55 58.25 18.82 -23.72
CA PRO A 55 59.30 19.79 -23.44
C PRO A 55 59.80 20.42 -24.73
N SER A 56 59.75 21.75 -24.77
CA SER A 56 60.03 22.64 -25.93
C SER A 56 61.42 22.49 -26.57
N ASP A 57 62.29 21.63 -26.05
CA ASP A 57 63.71 21.56 -26.40
C ASP A 57 64.05 20.39 -27.37
N ALA A 58 63.04 19.71 -27.93
CA ALA A 58 63.26 18.62 -28.87
C ALA A 58 63.67 19.12 -30.28
N PRO A 59 64.78 18.62 -30.87
CA PRO A 59 65.26 19.09 -32.16
C PRO A 59 64.43 18.53 -33.32
N ILE A 60 64.00 19.42 -34.22
CA ILE A 60 63.24 19.11 -35.44
C ILE A 60 64.10 19.52 -36.64
N CYS A 61 64.13 18.71 -37.70
CA CYS A 61 64.84 19.07 -38.94
C CYS A 61 64.03 20.06 -39.79
N LYS A 62 64.71 20.82 -40.66
CA LYS A 62 64.06 21.82 -41.54
C LYS A 62 62.91 21.23 -42.37
N GLU A 63 63.11 20.06 -42.98
CA GLU A 63 62.07 19.39 -43.76
C GLU A 63 60.80 19.09 -42.94
N CYS A 64 60.96 18.72 -41.66
CA CYS A 64 59.83 18.42 -40.78
C CYS A 64 59.18 19.67 -40.19
N SER A 65 59.94 20.76 -39.96
CA SER A 65 59.35 22.04 -39.58
C SER A 65 58.58 22.66 -40.74
N ASP A 66 59.09 22.53 -41.96
CA ASP A 66 58.42 23.06 -43.16
C ASP A 66 57.11 22.30 -43.43
N GLN A 67 57.11 20.96 -43.29
CA GLN A 67 55.88 20.17 -43.39
C GLN A 67 54.88 20.51 -42.28
N LEU A 68 55.35 20.70 -41.04
CA LEU A 68 54.49 21.11 -39.93
C LEU A 68 53.80 22.45 -40.20
N LEU A 69 54.54 23.44 -40.70
CA LEU A 69 54.01 24.75 -41.05
C LEU A 69 52.94 24.63 -42.14
N VAL A 70 53.19 23.79 -43.16
CA VAL A 70 52.20 23.50 -44.22
C VAL A 70 50.93 22.86 -43.66
N ASP A 71 51.04 21.93 -42.72
CA ASP A 71 49.88 21.26 -42.11
C ASP A 71 49.10 22.21 -41.18
N MET A 72 49.80 23.07 -40.43
CA MET A 72 49.18 24.13 -39.61
C MET A 72 48.49 25.19 -40.48
N ASP A 73 49.10 25.60 -41.59
CA ASP A 73 48.48 26.51 -42.56
C ASP A 73 47.22 25.89 -43.19
N GLN A 74 47.19 24.58 -43.42
CA GLN A 74 45.99 23.87 -43.88
C GLN A 74 44.89 23.85 -42.81
N GLN A 75 45.23 23.57 -41.55
CA GLN A 75 44.27 23.62 -40.45
C GLN A 75 43.72 25.03 -40.22
N LEU A 76 44.57 26.06 -40.31
CA LEU A 76 44.14 27.45 -40.24
C LEU A 76 43.17 27.79 -41.38
N LYS A 77 43.45 27.38 -42.61
CA LYS A 77 42.54 27.57 -43.75
C LYS A 77 41.18 26.89 -43.54
N LEU A 78 41.16 25.65 -43.06
CA LEU A 78 39.91 24.95 -42.74
C LEU A 78 39.09 25.70 -41.68
N LEU A 79 39.74 26.16 -40.61
CA LEU A 79 39.07 26.95 -39.56
C LEU A 79 38.60 28.32 -40.07
N GLU A 80 39.37 28.96 -40.96
CA GLU A 80 38.98 30.21 -41.62
C GLU A 80 37.76 30.01 -42.52
N ASP A 81 37.72 28.91 -43.27
CA ASP A 81 36.59 28.51 -44.11
C ASP A 81 35.35 28.21 -43.26
N ASP A 82 35.49 27.48 -42.15
CA ASP A 82 34.41 27.21 -41.20
C ASP A 82 33.89 28.50 -40.55
N CYS A 83 34.79 29.40 -40.12
CA CYS A 83 34.42 30.71 -39.62
C CYS A 83 33.70 31.55 -40.68
N ALA A 84 34.13 31.48 -41.93
CA ALA A 84 33.46 32.15 -43.04
C ALA A 84 32.06 31.57 -43.29
N ALA A 85 31.91 30.24 -43.25
CA ALA A 85 30.61 29.57 -43.37
C ALA A 85 29.66 29.94 -42.22
N TYR A 86 30.15 29.95 -40.96
CA TYR A 86 29.35 30.40 -39.82
C TYR A 86 28.95 31.86 -39.92
N ARG A 87 29.85 32.74 -40.37
CA ARG A 87 29.51 34.15 -40.61
C ARG A 87 28.45 34.30 -41.69
N GLN A 88 28.57 33.59 -42.81
CA GLN A 88 27.55 33.57 -43.86
C GLN A 88 26.20 33.07 -43.34
N LEU A 89 26.19 32.03 -42.50
CA LEU A 89 24.96 31.49 -41.91
C LEU A 89 24.33 32.49 -40.92
N ILE A 90 25.16 33.15 -40.11
CA ILE A 90 24.72 34.22 -39.20
C ILE A 90 24.15 35.40 -39.99
N ASP A 91 24.81 35.84 -41.06
CA ASP A 91 24.37 36.96 -41.86
C ASP A 91 23.09 36.61 -42.66
N PHE A 92 22.99 35.40 -43.18
CA PHE A 92 21.76 34.85 -43.75
C PHE A 92 20.60 34.83 -42.74
N LEU A 93 20.86 34.44 -41.49
CA LEU A 93 19.86 34.49 -40.42
C LEU A 93 19.49 35.93 -40.06
N LYS A 94 20.45 36.86 -39.99
CA LYS A 94 20.20 38.28 -39.75
C LYS A 94 19.39 38.93 -40.88
N GLU A 95 19.66 38.59 -42.13
CA GLU A 95 18.93 39.07 -43.30
C GLU A 95 17.50 38.52 -43.32
N LYS A 96 17.33 37.22 -43.06
CA LYS A 96 16.01 36.58 -42.95
C LYS A 96 15.18 37.10 -41.79
N HIS A 97 15.82 37.49 -40.69
CA HIS A 97 15.17 38.03 -39.49
C HIS A 97 15.42 39.54 -39.29
N SER A 98 15.61 40.28 -40.39
CA SER A 98 15.96 41.71 -40.40
C SER A 98 14.94 42.57 -39.65
N ASN A 99 15.18 42.77 -38.34
CA ASN A 99 14.61 43.74 -37.39
C ASN A 99 13.08 43.89 -37.25
N ALA A 100 12.27 43.47 -38.23
CA ALA A 100 10.81 43.54 -38.24
C ALA A 100 10.17 42.60 -37.22
N ASP A 101 10.84 41.48 -36.89
CA ASP A 101 10.33 40.52 -35.93
C ASP A 101 10.88 40.70 -34.50
N ILE A 102 11.93 41.51 -34.30
CA ILE A 102 12.53 41.65 -32.95
C ILE A 102 11.58 42.39 -32.00
N ALA A 103 10.85 43.38 -32.49
CA ALA A 103 9.87 44.11 -31.69
C ALA A 103 8.64 43.22 -31.36
N SER A 104 8.14 42.47 -32.34
CA SER A 104 7.03 41.53 -32.15
C SER A 104 7.44 40.39 -31.21
N TYR A 105 8.64 39.81 -31.37
CA TYR A 105 9.18 38.79 -30.46
C TYR A 105 9.43 39.34 -29.06
N LYS A 106 9.92 40.57 -28.90
CA LYS A 106 10.04 41.19 -27.56
C LYS A 106 8.67 41.39 -26.91
N GLN A 107 7.64 41.72 -27.69
CA GLN A 107 6.29 41.86 -27.20
C GLN A 107 5.67 40.52 -26.83
N THR A 108 5.83 39.47 -27.64
CA THR A 108 5.40 38.11 -27.28
C THR A 108 6.13 37.60 -26.05
N LEU A 109 7.43 37.87 -25.90
CA LEU A 109 8.20 37.51 -24.69
C LEU A 109 7.67 38.22 -23.44
N ARG A 110 7.21 39.48 -23.56
CA ARG A 110 6.57 40.19 -22.45
C ARG A 110 5.22 39.56 -22.11
N ASN A 111 4.37 39.33 -23.10
CA ASN A 111 3.06 38.71 -22.93
C ASN A 111 3.19 37.32 -22.27
N LEU A 112 4.09 36.47 -22.77
CA LEU A 112 4.34 35.14 -22.21
C LEU A 112 4.87 35.20 -20.77
N LYS A 113 5.70 36.20 -20.43
CA LYS A 113 6.18 36.39 -19.05
C LYS A 113 5.08 36.89 -18.11
N ASP A 114 4.14 37.67 -18.63
CA ASP A 114 2.98 38.15 -17.86
C ASP A 114 1.99 37.00 -17.65
N GLU A 115 1.76 36.18 -18.68
CA GLU A 115 0.99 34.93 -18.61
C GLU A 115 1.63 33.94 -17.63
N GLU A 116 2.94 33.70 -17.70
CA GLU A 116 3.66 32.83 -16.77
C GLU A 116 3.49 33.31 -15.31
N ARG A 117 3.55 34.62 -15.07
CA ARG A 117 3.32 35.20 -13.75
C ARG A 117 1.87 35.01 -13.29
N ALA A 118 0.90 35.18 -14.17
CA ALA A 118 -0.50 34.95 -13.87
C ALA A 118 -0.79 33.47 -13.55
N LEU A 119 -0.24 32.54 -14.34
CA LEU A 119 -0.36 31.10 -14.11
C LEU A 119 0.30 30.67 -12.81
N LYS A 120 1.48 31.21 -12.47
CA LYS A 120 2.14 30.94 -11.19
C LYS A 120 1.29 31.41 -10.01
N ALA A 121 0.71 32.61 -10.09
CA ALA A 121 -0.17 33.11 -9.04
C ALA A 121 -1.42 32.22 -8.86
N GLN A 122 -2.01 31.73 -9.95
CA GLN A 122 -3.12 30.78 -9.89
C GLN A 122 -2.70 29.44 -9.30
N TYR A 123 -1.52 28.94 -9.67
CA TYR A 123 -0.96 27.71 -9.11
C TYR A 123 -0.74 27.84 -7.60
N ASP A 124 -0.15 28.94 -7.14
CA ASP A 124 0.08 29.18 -5.71
C ASP A 124 -1.24 29.28 -4.92
N GLN A 125 -2.30 29.84 -5.52
CA GLN A 125 -3.64 29.86 -4.93
C GLN A 125 -4.21 28.45 -4.81
N LEU A 126 -4.14 27.65 -5.89
CA LEU A 126 -4.61 26.27 -5.87
C LEU A 126 -3.85 25.42 -4.84
N CYS A 127 -2.53 25.58 -4.70
CA CYS A 127 -1.77 24.87 -3.69
C CYS A 127 -2.19 25.23 -2.25
N GLN A 128 -2.58 26.50 -2.01
CA GLN A 128 -3.11 26.90 -0.70
C GLN A 128 -4.49 26.29 -0.44
N GLU A 129 -5.36 26.26 -1.45
CA GLU A 129 -6.67 25.61 -1.37
C GLU A 129 -6.54 24.11 -1.14
N GLU A 130 -5.64 23.43 -1.87
CA GLU A 130 -5.33 22.00 -1.66
C GLU A 130 -4.86 21.74 -0.23
N ALA A 131 -3.90 22.52 0.28
CA ALA A 131 -3.41 22.37 1.64
C ALA A 131 -4.50 22.58 2.71
N HIS A 132 -5.42 23.53 2.47
CA HIS A 132 -6.57 23.76 3.33
C HIS A 132 -7.54 22.58 3.32
N LEU A 133 -7.90 22.10 2.12
CA LEU A 133 -8.79 20.96 1.95
C LEU A 133 -8.20 19.68 2.54
N ASP A 134 -6.89 19.46 2.39
CA ASP A 134 -6.20 18.32 3.00
C ASP A 134 -6.27 18.38 4.53
N ALA A 135 -6.10 19.55 5.13
CA ALA A 135 -6.24 19.73 6.58
C ALA A 135 -7.68 19.44 7.05
N GLU A 136 -8.69 19.97 6.36
CA GLU A 136 -10.09 19.67 6.64
C GLU A 136 -10.40 18.18 6.50
N LEU A 137 -9.86 17.53 5.46
CA LEU A 137 -10.07 16.12 5.18
C LEU A 137 -9.47 15.24 6.29
N ILE A 138 -8.29 15.59 6.81
CA ILE A 138 -7.68 14.92 7.96
C ILE A 138 -8.56 15.07 9.21
N GLU A 139 -9.06 16.28 9.49
CA GLU A 139 -9.96 16.52 10.63
C GLU A 139 -11.25 15.70 10.51
N LYS A 140 -11.88 15.69 9.33
CA LYS A 140 -13.09 14.91 9.08
C LYS A 140 -12.85 13.41 9.18
N LYS A 141 -11.70 12.91 8.74
CA LYS A 141 -11.32 11.50 8.90
C LYS A 141 -11.16 11.12 10.36
N ALA A 142 -10.46 11.93 11.15
CA ALA A 142 -10.30 11.68 12.59
C ALA A 142 -11.66 11.69 13.32
N ALA A 143 -12.53 12.66 13.00
CA ALA A 143 -13.88 12.72 13.55
C ALA A 143 -14.74 11.51 13.14
N LEU A 144 -14.59 11.03 11.90
CA LEU A 144 -15.28 9.82 11.43
C LEU A 144 -14.79 8.58 12.20
N GLU A 145 -13.49 8.42 12.38
CA GLU A 145 -12.89 7.31 13.13
C GLU A 145 -13.43 7.27 14.56
N GLU A 146 -13.43 8.39 15.29
CA GLU A 146 -14.01 8.49 16.63
C GLU A 146 -15.48 8.06 16.66
N LYS A 147 -16.28 8.49 15.67
CA LYS A 147 -17.69 8.11 15.56
C LYS A 147 -17.86 6.62 15.27
N THR A 148 -17.01 6.03 14.43
CA THR A 148 -17.06 4.58 14.16
C THR A 148 -16.73 3.76 15.41
N GLU A 149 -15.80 4.23 16.25
CA GLU A 149 -15.47 3.57 17.53
C GLU A 149 -16.63 3.67 18.53
N GLU A 150 -17.25 4.84 18.64
CA GLU A 150 -18.46 5.05 19.45
C GLU A 150 -19.59 4.11 19.02
N GLU A 151 -19.85 4.01 17.71
CA GLU A 151 -20.85 3.10 17.15
C GLU A 151 -20.51 1.64 17.45
N ALA A 152 -19.27 1.22 17.24
CA ALA A 152 -18.82 -0.14 17.55
C ALA A 152 -18.98 -0.48 19.05
N SER A 153 -18.76 0.49 19.93
CA SER A 153 -19.00 0.37 21.37
C SER A 153 -20.50 0.23 21.68
N ARG A 154 -21.34 1.08 21.10
CA ARG A 154 -22.81 0.99 21.24
C ARG A 154 -23.36 -0.33 20.70
N TRP A 155 -22.84 -0.80 19.58
CA TRP A 155 -23.21 -2.11 19.03
C TRP A 155 -22.84 -3.27 19.93
N ARG A 156 -21.68 -3.22 20.61
CA ARG A 156 -21.31 -4.21 21.64
C ARG A 156 -22.32 -4.20 22.78
N GLN A 157 -22.64 -3.02 23.32
CA GLN A 157 -23.62 -2.88 24.40
C GLN A 157 -25.00 -3.38 23.99
N PHE A 158 -25.45 -3.08 22.76
CA PHE A 158 -26.72 -3.57 22.23
C PHE A 158 -26.74 -5.09 22.15
N ARG A 159 -25.67 -5.72 21.64
CA ARG A 159 -25.56 -7.19 21.58
C ARG A 159 -25.59 -7.81 22.97
N ASP A 160 -24.88 -7.24 23.94
CA ASP A 160 -24.85 -7.74 25.31
C ASP A 160 -26.23 -7.63 25.98
N ASN A 161 -26.91 -6.50 25.79
CA ASN A 161 -28.28 -6.31 26.28
C ASN A 161 -29.25 -7.29 25.62
N HIS A 162 -29.18 -7.44 24.29
CA HIS A 162 -30.02 -8.38 23.56
C HIS A 162 -29.81 -9.82 24.04
N ARG A 163 -28.57 -10.23 24.30
CA ARG A 163 -28.27 -11.54 24.88
C ARG A 163 -28.92 -11.69 26.26
N ARG A 164 -28.80 -10.69 27.14
CA ARG A 164 -29.45 -10.71 28.46
C ARG A 164 -30.97 -10.81 28.35
N LEU A 165 -31.58 -10.12 27.39
CA LEU A 165 -33.02 -10.21 27.15
C LEU A 165 -33.44 -11.63 26.74
N LEU A 166 -32.68 -12.28 25.85
CA LEU A 166 -32.95 -13.67 25.46
C LEU A 166 -32.81 -14.62 26.66
N ASP A 167 -31.75 -14.46 27.48
CA ASP A 167 -31.55 -15.28 28.67
C ASP A 167 -32.71 -15.10 29.70
N LEU A 168 -33.24 -13.87 29.83
CA LEU A 168 -34.38 -13.58 30.70
C LEU A 168 -35.68 -14.15 30.15
N ASP A 169 -35.90 -14.08 28.83
CA ASP A 169 -37.07 -14.67 28.18
C ASP A 169 -37.06 -16.20 28.32
N GLU A 170 -35.91 -16.86 28.12
CA GLU A 170 -35.77 -18.30 28.38
C GLU A 170 -36.09 -18.66 29.83
N LYS A 171 -35.56 -17.90 30.81
CA LYS A 171 -35.88 -18.11 32.23
C LYS A 171 -37.37 -17.93 32.50
N THR A 172 -37.98 -16.92 31.91
CA THR A 172 -39.43 -16.64 32.09
C THR A 172 -40.25 -17.81 31.54
N ARG A 173 -39.92 -18.31 30.34
CA ARG A 173 -40.58 -19.48 29.75
C ARG A 173 -40.42 -20.74 30.60
N ASN A 174 -39.26 -20.95 31.21
CA ASN A 174 -39.02 -22.06 32.11
C ASN A 174 -39.87 -21.93 33.39
N CYS A 175 -39.88 -20.76 34.02
CA CYS A 175 -40.74 -20.49 35.17
C CYS A 175 -42.23 -20.68 34.85
N ASP A 176 -42.68 -20.23 33.68
CA ASP A 176 -44.07 -20.41 33.24
C ASP A 176 -44.41 -21.90 33.03
N ALA A 177 -43.48 -22.68 32.48
CA ALA A 177 -43.65 -24.12 32.32
C ALA A 177 -43.73 -24.84 33.68
N GLU A 178 -42.85 -24.48 34.63
CA GLU A 178 -42.88 -24.99 36.00
C GLU A 178 -44.19 -24.64 36.71
N LEU A 179 -44.66 -23.40 36.57
CA LEU A 179 -45.92 -22.95 37.14
C LEU A 179 -47.11 -23.73 36.57
N ARG A 180 -47.14 -23.96 35.26
CA ARG A 180 -48.16 -24.81 34.60
C ARG A 180 -48.12 -26.25 35.10
N TYR A 181 -46.93 -26.81 35.26
CA TYR A 181 -46.79 -28.16 35.79
C TYR A 181 -47.30 -28.25 37.24
N ALA A 182 -46.87 -27.32 38.09
CA ALA A 182 -47.27 -27.28 39.50
C ALA A 182 -48.77 -27.05 39.66
N SER A 183 -49.37 -26.17 38.86
CA SER A 183 -50.82 -25.93 38.88
C SER A 183 -51.61 -27.15 38.44
N GLU A 184 -51.13 -27.89 37.45
CA GLU A 184 -51.75 -29.15 37.03
C GLU A 184 -51.62 -30.24 38.10
N GLN A 185 -50.46 -30.40 38.74
CA GLN A 185 -50.32 -31.35 39.86
C GLN A 185 -51.22 -30.95 41.03
N HIS A 186 -51.30 -29.67 41.37
CA HIS A 186 -52.21 -29.17 42.38
C HIS A 186 -53.67 -29.49 42.03
N ARG A 187 -54.08 -29.24 40.78
CA ARG A 187 -55.43 -29.56 40.29
C ARG A 187 -55.71 -31.07 40.40
N ARG A 188 -54.75 -31.91 40.04
CA ARG A 188 -54.86 -33.37 40.21
C ARG A 188 -55.04 -33.75 41.67
N LEU A 189 -54.16 -33.28 42.56
CA LEU A 189 -54.22 -33.57 43.99
C LEU A 189 -55.52 -33.06 44.64
N SER A 190 -55.97 -31.86 44.25
CA SER A 190 -57.23 -31.28 44.74
C SER A 190 -58.46 -32.04 44.27
N ASN A 191 -58.42 -32.65 43.08
CA ASN A 191 -59.53 -33.43 42.54
C ASN A 191 -59.46 -34.90 42.95
N THR A 192 -58.30 -35.40 43.38
CA THR A 192 -58.16 -36.78 43.86
C THR A 192 -58.51 -36.84 45.34
N ASN A 193 -59.74 -37.24 45.65
CA ASN A 193 -60.05 -37.72 46.98
C ASN A 193 -59.47 -39.13 47.15
N ALA A 194 -58.66 -39.36 48.19
CA ALA A 194 -58.07 -40.67 48.46
C ALA A 194 -59.14 -41.76 48.63
N LEU A 195 -60.33 -41.42 49.16
CA LEU A 195 -61.44 -42.35 49.30
C LEU A 195 -62.06 -42.73 47.95
N GLU A 196 -62.13 -41.79 47.01
CA GLU A 196 -62.65 -42.03 45.66
C GLU A 196 -61.70 -42.92 44.83
N LEU A 197 -60.38 -42.79 45.06
CA LEU A 197 -59.37 -43.64 44.42
C LEU A 197 -59.33 -45.06 44.98
N VAL A 198 -59.49 -45.22 46.30
CA VAL A 198 -59.43 -46.53 46.97
C VAL A 198 -60.75 -47.27 46.89
N PHE A 199 -61.88 -46.57 46.82
CA PHE A 199 -63.22 -47.14 46.75
C PHE A 199 -64.02 -46.48 45.64
N ASN A 200 -63.77 -46.90 44.39
CA ASN A 200 -64.51 -46.40 43.25
C ASN A 200 -65.88 -47.08 43.19
N ILE A 201 -66.92 -46.35 43.59
CA ILE A 201 -68.32 -46.80 43.54
C ILE A 201 -68.99 -46.18 42.33
N TRP A 202 -69.43 -47.01 41.39
CA TRP A 202 -70.12 -46.56 40.18
C TRP A 202 -71.33 -47.45 39.88
N VAL A 203 -72.27 -46.93 39.10
CA VAL A 203 -73.46 -47.67 38.66
C VAL A 203 -73.34 -47.87 37.16
N ASP A 204 -73.53 -49.11 36.72
CA ASP A 204 -73.45 -49.48 35.31
C ASP A 204 -74.49 -48.69 34.47
N PRO A 205 -74.09 -47.84 33.51
CA PRO A 205 -75.03 -47.01 32.75
C PRO A 205 -76.02 -47.81 31.89
N ALA A 206 -75.67 -49.04 31.53
CA ALA A 206 -76.52 -49.94 30.75
C ALA A 206 -77.64 -50.56 31.61
N ASP A 207 -77.37 -50.81 32.89
CA ASP A 207 -78.22 -51.63 33.75
C ASP A 207 -78.88 -50.83 34.89
N GLY A 208 -78.34 -49.67 35.27
CA GLY A 208 -78.91 -48.68 36.20
C GLY A 208 -79.25 -49.15 37.63
N ILE A 209 -79.18 -50.46 37.88
CA ILE A 209 -79.77 -51.14 39.04
C ILE A 209 -78.70 -51.85 39.88
N ILE A 210 -77.56 -52.22 39.28
CA ILE A 210 -76.45 -52.88 39.98
C ILE A 210 -75.34 -51.84 40.20
N GLY A 211 -74.90 -51.72 41.46
CA GLY A 211 -73.73 -50.93 41.82
C GLY A 211 -72.47 -51.79 41.77
N GLU A 212 -71.35 -51.20 41.39
CA GLU A 212 -70.03 -51.83 41.45
C GLU A 212 -69.10 -51.05 42.38
N ILE A 213 -68.27 -51.75 43.14
CA ILE A 213 -67.20 -51.17 43.96
C ILE A 213 -65.85 -51.77 43.55
N ASN A 214 -64.91 -50.93 43.09
CA ASN A 214 -63.59 -51.36 42.59
C ASN A 214 -63.65 -52.48 41.52
N GLY A 215 -64.75 -52.52 40.74
CA GLY A 215 -64.99 -53.53 39.71
C GLY A 215 -65.63 -54.84 40.21
N PHE A 216 -66.08 -54.90 41.47
CA PHE A 216 -66.89 -56.01 42.01
C PHE A 216 -68.37 -55.64 42.04
N ARG A 217 -69.24 -56.52 41.55
CA ARG A 217 -70.68 -56.28 41.47
C ARG A 217 -71.42 -56.53 42.78
N LEU A 218 -72.25 -55.56 43.16
CA LEU A 218 -73.15 -55.62 44.30
C LEU A 218 -74.58 -55.80 43.79
N GLY A 219 -75.04 -57.05 43.75
CA GLY A 219 -76.42 -57.35 43.43
C GLY A 219 -76.59 -58.67 42.69
N ARG A 220 -77.83 -59.12 42.61
CA ARG A 220 -78.22 -60.31 41.85
C ARG A 220 -79.51 -60.02 41.13
N LEU A 221 -79.47 -60.05 39.80
CA LEU A 221 -80.65 -59.89 38.97
C LEU A 221 -81.10 -61.27 38.46
N PRO A 222 -82.40 -61.54 38.28
CA PRO A 222 -82.86 -62.83 37.75
C PRO A 222 -82.25 -63.19 36.39
N ASP A 223 -81.88 -62.18 35.59
CA ASP A 223 -81.31 -62.32 34.24
C ASP A 223 -79.76 -62.42 34.23
N ARG A 224 -79.09 -62.07 35.35
CA ARG A 224 -77.63 -62.07 35.45
C ARG A 224 -77.18 -62.49 36.85
N LEU A 225 -76.61 -63.68 36.92
CA LEU A 225 -76.10 -64.25 38.16
C LEU A 225 -74.66 -63.80 38.39
N VAL A 226 -74.42 -63.19 39.55
CA VAL A 226 -73.08 -62.83 40.05
C VAL A 226 -72.67 -63.89 41.07
N ASP A 227 -71.40 -64.28 41.05
CA ASP A 227 -70.86 -65.31 41.93
C ASP A 227 -70.77 -64.84 43.39
N TRP A 228 -71.11 -65.72 44.34
CA TRP A 228 -71.07 -65.40 45.77
C TRP A 228 -69.72 -64.87 46.29
N PRO A 229 -68.56 -65.40 45.85
CA PRO A 229 -67.26 -64.83 46.18
C PRO A 229 -67.10 -63.36 45.76
N GLU A 230 -67.66 -62.97 44.61
CA GLU A 230 -67.58 -61.60 44.09
C GLU A 230 -68.42 -60.65 44.96
N ILE A 231 -69.64 -61.07 45.32
CA ILE A 231 -70.52 -60.33 46.22
C ILE A 231 -69.85 -60.17 47.59
N ASN A 232 -69.27 -61.24 48.14
CA ASN A 232 -68.59 -61.19 49.44
C ASN A 232 -67.35 -60.30 49.41
N ALA A 233 -66.58 -60.30 48.32
CA ALA A 233 -65.45 -59.39 48.14
C ALA A 233 -65.93 -57.92 48.12
N ALA A 234 -67.03 -57.63 47.41
CA ALA A 234 -67.62 -56.30 47.36
C ALA A 234 -68.11 -55.81 48.74
N TRP A 235 -68.77 -56.68 49.53
CA TRP A 235 -69.15 -56.37 50.92
C TRP A 235 -67.93 -56.15 51.82
N GLY A 236 -66.85 -56.92 51.64
CA GLY A 236 -65.59 -56.71 52.36
C GLY A 236 -64.99 -55.33 52.08
N GLN A 237 -65.01 -54.88 50.83
CA GLN A 237 -64.58 -53.53 50.45
C GLN A 237 -65.46 -52.43 51.07
N LEU A 238 -66.79 -52.63 51.12
CA LEU A 238 -67.71 -51.69 51.76
C LEU A 238 -67.48 -51.58 53.28
N VAL A 239 -67.23 -52.70 53.95
CA VAL A 239 -66.90 -52.69 55.38
C VAL A 239 -65.59 -51.94 55.63
N LEU A 240 -64.58 -52.15 54.78
CA LEU A 240 -63.30 -51.45 54.88
C LEU A 240 -63.47 -49.94 54.68
N LEU A 241 -64.34 -49.51 53.77
CA LEU A 241 -64.69 -48.09 53.60
C LEU A 241 -65.31 -47.47 54.86
N LEU A 242 -66.19 -48.20 55.55
CA LEU A 242 -66.86 -47.72 56.77
C LEU A 242 -65.96 -47.73 58.00
N ASP A 243 -64.96 -48.63 58.03
CA ASP A 243 -63.99 -48.78 59.12
C ASP A 243 -62.84 -47.76 59.03
N VAL A 244 -62.46 -47.33 57.83
CA VAL A 244 -61.39 -46.33 57.56
C VAL A 244 -61.83 -44.89 57.89
N ARG A 245 -62.63 -44.71 58.94
CA ARG A 245 -63.12 -43.41 59.39
C ARG A 245 -62.13 -42.63 60.24
#